data_AF-A0A954DJP6-F1
#
_entry.id   AF-A0A954DJP6-F1
#
_cell.length_a   1.000
_cell.length_b   1.000
_cell.length_c   1.000
_cell.angle_alpha   90.00
_cell.angle_beta   90.00
_cell.angle_gamma   90.00
#
_symmetry.space_group_name_H-M   'P 1'
#
loop_
_entity.id
_entity.type
_entity.pdbx_description
1 polymer ?
#
loop_
_entity_poly.entity_id
_entity_poly.type
_entity_poly.pdbx_seq_one_letter_code
_entity_poly.pdbx_strand_id
1 'polypeptide(L)'
;ERLTHTAVRTNIRAQDNRKFASFHWIESWTETVVEQSGEPSGMTITLPDWLYNGIVGKGGILTIHEDYFLLTGGIERWLYRVARKHAGKQPTGWAFTMRQLYEKSGSAARFSDFAGDVRRIVEIDQLPEYHASTVRNAEGEDIVLFVHRSTFDPTDPRHEHARFKQRRILPNI
;
A
#
# COMPACT_ATOMS: atom_id res chain seq x y z
N GLU A 1 -1.55 21.58 -1.11
CA GLU A 1 -1.27 22.12 0.25
C GLU A 1 -1.00 21.09 1.36
N ARG A 2 -1.84 20.07 1.60
CA ARG A 2 -1.59 19.12 2.72
C ARG A 2 -0.22 18.42 2.67
N LEU A 3 0.24 18.06 1.47
CA LEU A 3 1.50 17.33 1.26
C LEU A 3 2.75 18.20 1.50
N THR A 4 2.67 19.53 1.28
CA THR A 4 3.79 20.43 1.59
C THR A 4 3.94 20.63 3.09
N HIS A 5 2.84 20.63 3.85
CA HIS A 5 2.85 20.91 5.29
C HIS A 5 2.98 19.67 6.18
N THR A 6 2.91 18.47 5.61
CA THR A 6 3.04 17.23 6.39
C THR A 6 4.52 16.86 6.52
N ALA A 7 5.07 17.03 7.73
CA ALA A 7 6.41 16.58 8.07
C ALA A 7 6.41 15.12 8.53
N VAL A 8 7.35 14.34 8.01
CA VAL A 8 7.60 12.96 8.38
C VAL A 8 8.98 12.88 9.02
N ARG A 9 9.05 12.29 10.21
CA ARG A 9 10.31 12.00 10.90
C ARG A 9 10.52 10.50 10.96
N THR A 10 11.70 10.05 10.55
CA THR A 10 12.01 8.63 10.51
C THR A 10 13.50 8.34 10.70
N ASN A 11 13.79 7.09 11.03
CA ASN A 11 15.14 6.54 11.21
C ASN A 11 15.50 5.53 10.10
N ILE A 12 14.90 5.68 8.91
CA ILE A 12 15.12 4.81 7.75
C ILE A 12 16.62 4.75 7.45
N ARG A 13 17.12 3.52 7.27
CA ARG A 13 18.51 3.25 6.92
C ARG A 13 18.71 3.49 5.42
N ALA A 14 19.44 4.54 5.07
CA ALA A 14 20.14 4.61 3.78
C ALA A 14 21.52 3.95 3.98
N GLN A 15 22.01 3.24 2.96
CA GLN A 15 23.24 2.44 2.95
C GLN A 15 24.28 2.88 4.01
N ASP A 16 24.51 1.98 4.97
CA ASP A 16 25.54 2.00 6.01
C ASP A 16 25.51 3.07 7.11
N ASN A 17 24.53 3.99 7.15
CA ASN A 17 24.41 4.92 8.29
C ASN A 17 22.96 5.19 8.74
N ARG A 18 22.71 5.09 10.06
CA ARG A 18 21.46 5.55 10.68
C ARG A 18 21.46 7.08 10.68
N LYS A 19 20.69 7.69 9.76
CA LYS A 19 20.41 9.13 9.80
C LYS A 19 18.99 9.35 10.32
N PHE A 20 18.85 10.23 11.32
CA PHE A 20 17.56 10.83 11.62
C PHE A 20 17.27 11.84 10.51
N ALA A 21 16.17 11.63 9.79
CA ALA A 21 15.71 12.57 8.78
C ALA A 21 14.32 13.09 9.16
N SER A 22 14.14 14.40 9.07
CA SER A 22 12.84 15.06 9.08
C SER A 22 12.67 15.68 7.70
N PHE A 23 11.54 15.39 7.04
CA PHE A 23 11.30 15.86 5.68
C PHE A 23 9.82 16.08 5.42
N HIS A 24 9.52 16.87 4.40
CA HIS A 24 8.18 17.03 3.85
C HIS A 24 7.93 15.97 2.76
N TRP A 25 6.67 15.74 2.40
CA TRP A 25 6.35 14.80 1.31
C TRP A 25 6.68 15.36 -0.08
N ILE A 26 6.41 16.64 -0.29
CA ILE A 26 6.80 17.39 -1.49
C ILE A 26 7.45 18.69 -1.05
N GLU A 27 8.43 19.16 -1.81
CA GLU A 27 9.16 20.40 -1.52
C GLU A 27 8.39 21.61 -2.04
N SER A 28 7.90 21.52 -3.28
CA SER A 28 7.07 22.55 -3.89
C SER A 28 6.17 21.96 -4.98
N TRP A 29 5.18 22.73 -5.41
CA TRP A 29 4.36 22.43 -6.57
C TRP A 29 3.95 23.73 -7.27
N THR A 30 3.74 23.67 -8.57
CA THR A 30 3.16 24.74 -9.37
C THR A 30 2.04 24.19 -10.25
N GLU A 31 1.06 25.01 -10.57
CA GLU A 31 -0.04 24.66 -11.48
C GLU A 31 0.03 25.55 -12.72
N THR A 32 -0.23 24.95 -13.86
CA THR A 32 -0.37 25.64 -15.14
C THR A 32 -1.85 25.76 -15.43
N VAL A 33 -2.32 26.98 -15.70
CA VAL A 33 -3.71 27.26 -16.06
C VAL A 33 -3.78 27.77 -17.49
N VAL A 34 -4.87 27.47 -18.19
CA VAL A 34 -5.15 28.04 -19.52
C VAL A 34 -5.53 29.50 -19.33
N GLU A 35 -4.76 30.46 -19.87
CA GLU A 35 -4.95 31.90 -19.63
C GLU A 35 -6.37 32.40 -19.97
N GLN A 36 -7.01 31.82 -20.99
CA GLN A 36 -8.32 32.25 -21.46
C GLN A 36 -9.50 31.69 -20.64
N SER A 37 -9.40 30.46 -20.13
CA SER A 37 -10.50 29.81 -19.38
C SER A 37 -10.25 29.73 -17.87
N GLY A 38 -9.01 29.94 -17.42
CA GLY A 38 -8.60 29.72 -16.02
C GLY A 38 -8.56 28.25 -15.61
N GLU A 39 -8.79 27.32 -16.55
CA GLU A 39 -8.85 25.89 -16.24
C GLU A 39 -7.43 25.32 -16.02
N PRO A 40 -7.25 24.42 -15.02
CA PRO A 40 -6.01 23.70 -14.83
C PRO A 40 -5.63 22.87 -16.05
N SER A 41 -4.43 23.11 -16.59
CA SER A 41 -3.85 22.36 -17.71
C SER A 41 -2.77 21.37 -17.25
N GLY A 42 -2.15 21.59 -16.09
CA GLY A 42 -1.13 20.69 -15.58
C GLY A 42 -0.58 21.09 -14.22
N MET A 43 0.18 20.18 -13.60
CA MET A 43 0.83 20.42 -12.32
C MET A 43 2.28 19.93 -12.37
N THR A 44 3.21 20.74 -11.85
CA THR A 44 4.61 20.37 -11.64
C THR A 44 4.84 20.17 -10.15
N ILE A 45 5.56 19.11 -9.77
CA ILE A 45 5.86 18.79 -8.37
C ILE A 45 7.37 18.62 -8.23
N THR A 46 7.95 19.27 -7.23
CA THR A 46 9.35 19.05 -6.83
C THR A 46 9.39 18.04 -5.69
N LEU A 47 10.03 16.89 -5.95
CA LEU A 47 10.26 15.86 -4.94
C LEU A 47 11.51 16.22 -4.11
N PRO A 48 11.47 16.03 -2.78
CA PRO A 48 12.67 16.20 -1.97
C PRO A 48 13.73 15.15 -2.33
N ASP A 49 15.01 15.54 -2.24
CA ASP A 49 16.15 14.69 -2.61
C ASP A 49 16.15 13.32 -1.93
N TRP A 50 15.78 13.24 -0.65
CA TRP A 50 15.75 11.96 0.07
C TRP A 50 14.75 10.97 -0.56
N LEU A 51 13.59 11.47 -1.02
CA LEU A 51 12.54 10.66 -1.61
C LEU A 51 12.97 10.21 -3.00
N TYR A 52 13.51 11.14 -3.80
CA TYR A 52 14.10 10.83 -5.10
C TYR A 52 15.18 9.76 -4.99
N ASN A 53 16.14 9.94 -4.07
CA ASN A 53 17.21 8.97 -3.83
C ASN A 53 16.66 7.62 -3.32
N GLY A 54 15.62 7.63 -2.49
CA GLY A 54 14.93 6.42 -2.04
C GLY A 54 14.22 5.68 -3.19
N ILE A 55 13.75 6.41 -4.21
CA ILE A 55 13.10 5.85 -5.40
C ILE A 55 14.13 5.28 -6.38
N VAL A 56 15.19 6.03 -6.66
CA VAL A 56 16.23 5.61 -7.63
C VAL A 56 17.15 4.54 -7.04
N GLY A 57 17.29 4.50 -5.71
CA GLY A 57 18.03 3.46 -4.99
C GLY A 57 17.47 2.05 -5.23
N LYS A 58 18.35 1.07 -5.47
CA LYS A 58 17.95 -0.32 -5.71
C LYS A 58 17.36 -0.96 -4.45
N GLY A 59 16.21 -1.63 -4.60
CA GLY A 59 15.64 -2.53 -3.58
C GLY A 59 14.74 -1.88 -2.52
N GLY A 60 14.49 -0.57 -2.59
CA GLY A 60 13.69 0.16 -1.59
C GLY A 60 12.18 0.22 -1.83
N ILE A 61 11.71 -0.11 -3.04
CA ILE A 61 10.30 0.08 -3.44
C ILE A 61 9.59 -1.26 -3.67
N LEU A 62 8.40 -1.38 -3.08
CA LEU A 62 7.44 -2.42 -3.42
C LEU A 62 6.47 -1.89 -4.48
N THR A 63 6.41 -2.56 -5.63
CA THR A 63 5.45 -2.23 -6.68
C THR A 63 4.04 -2.67 -6.26
N ILE A 64 3.06 -1.79 -6.43
CA ILE A 64 1.64 -2.07 -6.25
C ILE A 64 1.02 -2.61 -7.55
N HIS A 65 -0.08 -3.35 -7.43
CA HIS A 65 -0.92 -3.77 -8.55
C HIS A 65 -1.65 -2.55 -9.13
N GLU A 66 -1.95 -2.54 -10.43
CA GLU A 66 -2.67 -1.42 -11.07
C GLU A 66 -4.11 -1.28 -10.53
N ASP A 67 -4.80 -2.40 -10.32
CA ASP A 67 -6.15 -2.43 -9.73
C ASP A 67 -6.21 -1.90 -8.29
N TYR A 68 -5.07 -1.65 -7.63
CA TYR A 68 -5.04 -0.94 -6.35
C TYR A 68 -5.76 0.43 -6.44
N PHE A 69 -5.72 1.07 -7.60
CA PHE A 69 -6.38 2.37 -7.78
C PHE A 69 -7.91 2.27 -7.86
N LEU A 70 -8.45 1.06 -8.12
CA LEU A 70 -9.89 0.79 -8.11
C LEU A 70 -10.47 0.68 -6.69
N LEU A 71 -9.63 0.39 -5.69
CA LEU A 71 -10.03 0.44 -4.28
C LEU A 71 -10.43 1.88 -3.94
N THR A 72 -11.61 2.13 -3.39
CA THR A 72 -12.10 3.47 -3.03
C THR A 72 -11.91 3.80 -1.53
N GLY A 73 -11.88 2.80 -0.65
CA GLY A 73 -11.80 2.94 0.79
C GLY A 73 -10.38 3.08 1.35
N GLY A 74 -10.23 3.89 2.40
CA GLY A 74 -8.95 4.09 3.08
C GLY A 74 -8.41 2.82 3.75
N ILE A 75 -9.28 2.08 4.44
CA ILE A 75 -8.91 0.83 5.15
C ILE A 75 -8.55 -0.27 4.15
N GLU A 76 -9.30 -0.46 3.07
CA GLU A 76 -8.98 -1.48 2.06
C GLU A 76 -7.65 -1.20 1.34
N ARG A 77 -7.39 0.05 0.93
CA ARG A 77 -6.09 0.44 0.38
C ARG A 77 -4.96 0.19 1.37
N TRP A 78 -5.21 0.46 2.65
CA TRP A 78 -4.24 0.18 3.70
C TRP A 78 -4.02 -1.32 3.91
N LEU A 79 -5.07 -2.14 3.97
CA LEU A 79 -5.00 -3.60 4.10
C LEU A 79 -4.22 -4.22 2.92
N TYR A 80 -4.48 -3.78 1.69
CA TYR A 80 -3.71 -4.21 0.52
C TYR A 80 -2.20 -3.92 0.72
N ARG A 81 -1.83 -2.72 1.17
CA ARG A 81 -0.42 -2.37 1.41
C ARG A 81 0.20 -3.22 2.53
N VAL A 82 -0.56 -3.54 3.57
CA VAL A 82 -0.13 -4.44 4.65
C VAL A 82 0.11 -5.85 4.11
N ALA A 83 -0.83 -6.41 3.36
CA ALA A 83 -0.69 -7.73 2.72
C ALA A 83 0.52 -7.76 1.79
N ARG A 84 0.66 -6.74 0.92
CA ARG A 84 1.78 -6.60 0.00
C ARG A 84 3.13 -6.53 0.71
N LYS A 85 3.20 -5.84 1.84
CA LYS A 85 4.42 -5.69 2.63
C LYS A 85 4.81 -6.96 3.38
N HIS A 86 3.83 -7.68 3.94
CA HIS A 86 4.08 -8.76 4.89
C HIS A 86 3.88 -10.15 4.30
N ALA A 87 2.76 -10.41 3.63
CA ALA A 87 2.50 -11.69 2.98
C ALA A 87 3.36 -11.85 1.72
N GLY A 88 3.50 -10.77 0.91
CA GLY A 88 4.29 -10.81 -0.31
C GLY A 88 3.82 -11.94 -1.24
N LYS A 89 4.65 -12.96 -1.45
CA LYS A 89 4.31 -14.21 -2.15
C LYS A 89 4.63 -15.46 -1.31
N GLN A 90 4.63 -15.34 0.01
CA GLN A 90 4.94 -16.45 0.91
C GLN A 90 3.88 -17.54 0.78
N PRO A 91 4.25 -18.84 0.64
CA PRO A 91 3.28 -19.92 0.42
C PRO A 91 2.22 -20.04 1.52
N THR A 92 2.59 -19.76 2.77
CA THR A 92 1.71 -19.83 3.95
C THR A 92 0.94 -18.53 4.19
N GLY A 93 1.15 -17.50 3.39
CA GLY A 93 0.61 -16.17 3.63
C GLY A 93 1.16 -15.51 4.90
N TRP A 94 0.42 -14.54 5.42
CA TRP A 94 0.74 -13.84 6.65
C TRP A 94 -0.52 -13.52 7.47
N ALA A 95 -0.46 -13.75 8.78
CA ALA A 95 -1.57 -13.53 9.68
C ALA A 95 -1.32 -12.35 10.63
N PHE A 96 -2.38 -11.62 10.95
CA PHE A 96 -2.40 -10.61 12.00
C PHE A 96 -3.62 -10.82 12.89
N THR A 97 -3.48 -10.58 14.20
CA THR A 97 -4.67 -10.39 15.03
C THR A 97 -5.39 -9.11 14.59
N MET A 98 -6.71 -9.06 14.76
CA MET A 98 -7.49 -7.85 14.50
C MET A 98 -6.95 -6.65 15.29
N ARG A 99 -6.43 -6.89 16.51
CA ARG A 99 -5.79 -5.88 17.37
C ARG A 99 -4.52 -5.31 16.74
N GLN A 100 -3.65 -6.18 16.23
CA GLN A 100 -2.42 -5.76 15.55
C GLN A 100 -2.71 -4.92 14.32
N LEU A 101 -3.74 -5.28 13.54
CA LEU A 101 -4.18 -4.47 12.40
C LEU A 101 -4.67 -3.09 12.86
N TYR A 102 -5.50 -3.04 13.89
CA TYR A 102 -6.02 -1.78 14.43
C TYR A 102 -4.88 -0.85 14.86
N GLU A 103 -3.93 -1.34 15.66
CA GLU A 103 -2.77 -0.56 16.13
C GLU A 103 -1.89 -0.08 14.96
N LYS A 104 -1.63 -0.95 13.97
CA LYS A 104 -0.84 -0.59 12.78
C LYS A 104 -1.54 0.38 11.85
N SER A 105 -2.87 0.43 11.87
CA SER A 105 -3.64 1.30 10.98
C SER A 105 -3.56 2.77 11.37
N GLY A 106 -3.34 3.06 12.66
CA GLY A 106 -3.49 4.40 13.20
C GLY A 106 -4.92 4.95 13.06
N SER A 107 -5.92 4.08 12.89
CA SER A 107 -7.32 4.48 12.76
C SER A 107 -7.81 5.19 14.03
N ALA A 108 -8.55 6.28 13.86
CA ALA A 108 -9.22 7.00 14.94
C ALA A 108 -10.62 6.44 15.26
N ALA A 109 -11.13 5.48 14.46
CA ALA A 109 -12.41 4.84 14.72
C ALA A 109 -12.34 3.95 15.97
N ARG A 110 -13.48 3.60 16.57
CA ARG A 110 -13.50 2.61 17.66
C ARG A 110 -13.05 1.26 17.10
N PHE A 111 -12.41 0.44 17.93
CA PHE A 111 -11.95 -0.89 17.54
C PHE A 111 -13.06 -1.76 16.93
N SER A 112 -14.28 -1.71 17.49
CA SER A 112 -15.43 -2.47 16.97
C SER A 112 -15.80 -2.09 15.54
N ASP A 113 -15.77 -0.79 15.24
CA ASP A 113 -16.15 -0.25 13.94
C ASP A 113 -15.08 -0.59 12.91
N PHE A 114 -13.79 -0.41 13.27
CA PHE A 114 -12.67 -0.87 12.45
C PHE A 114 -12.73 -2.38 12.16
N ALA A 115 -13.00 -3.20 13.18
CA ALA A 115 -13.12 -4.64 13.00
C ALA A 115 -14.31 -5.00 12.09
N GLY A 116 -15.42 -4.26 12.18
CA GLY A 116 -16.56 -4.39 11.27
C GLY A 116 -16.18 -4.06 9.83
N ASP A 117 -15.44 -2.97 9.62
CA ASP A 117 -14.97 -2.57 8.30
C ASP A 117 -14.00 -3.59 7.70
N VAL A 118 -13.05 -4.09 8.49
CA VAL A 118 -12.13 -5.15 8.04
C VAL A 118 -12.89 -6.41 7.65
N ARG A 119 -13.86 -6.87 8.46
CA ARG A 119 -14.68 -8.05 8.12
C ARG A 119 -15.45 -7.86 6.82
N ARG A 120 -16.02 -6.68 6.58
CA ARG A 120 -16.71 -6.36 5.33
C ARG A 120 -15.77 -6.40 4.12
N ILE A 121 -14.56 -5.86 4.27
CA ILE A 121 -13.54 -5.89 3.20
C ILE A 121 -13.09 -7.33 2.90
N VAL A 122 -12.92 -8.15 3.94
CA VAL A 122 -12.62 -9.58 3.83
C VAL A 122 -13.74 -10.32 3.10
N GLU A 123 -15.00 -10.03 3.43
CA GLU A 123 -16.17 -10.66 2.80
C GLU A 123 -16.32 -10.30 1.32
N ILE A 124 -16.06 -9.03 0.97
CA ILE A 124 -16.09 -8.54 -0.42
C ILE A 124 -14.96 -9.18 -1.27
N ASP A 125 -13.83 -9.51 -0.65
CA ASP A 125 -12.66 -10.18 -1.23
C ASP A 125 -12.14 -9.55 -2.54
N GLN A 126 -12.07 -8.22 -2.60
CA GLN A 126 -11.60 -7.45 -3.78
C GLN A 126 -10.18 -6.91 -3.64
N LEU A 127 -9.38 -7.41 -2.69
CA LEU A 127 -7.98 -7.00 -2.58
C LEU A 127 -7.18 -7.59 -3.77
N PRO A 128 -6.54 -6.76 -4.61
CA PRO A 128 -5.78 -7.26 -5.76
C PRO A 128 -4.66 -8.21 -5.30
N GLU A 129 -4.40 -9.29 -6.05
CA GLU A 129 -3.37 -10.32 -5.76
C GLU A 129 -3.55 -11.11 -4.45
N TYR A 130 -4.44 -10.71 -3.53
CA TYR A 130 -4.53 -11.28 -2.18
C TYR A 130 -5.96 -11.70 -1.85
N HIS A 131 -6.11 -12.93 -1.38
CA HIS A 131 -7.28 -13.37 -0.65
C HIS A 131 -7.08 -13.05 0.84
N ALA A 132 -8.10 -12.47 1.47
CA ALA A 132 -8.13 -12.29 2.91
C ALA A 132 -9.22 -13.16 3.52
N SER A 133 -8.97 -13.73 4.69
CA SER A 133 -9.95 -14.55 5.42
C SER A 133 -9.84 -14.31 6.92
N THR A 134 -10.95 -14.38 7.63
CA THR A 134 -10.97 -14.34 9.10
C THR A 134 -11.05 -15.74 9.68
N VAL A 135 -10.16 -16.05 10.63
CA VAL A 135 -10.17 -17.29 11.42
C VAL A 135 -10.12 -16.96 12.92
N ARG A 136 -10.55 -17.88 13.77
CA ARG A 136 -10.34 -17.74 15.23
C ARG A 136 -9.18 -18.60 15.68
N ASN A 137 -8.29 -18.02 16.48
CA ASN A 137 -7.22 -18.79 17.13
C ASN A 137 -7.76 -19.55 18.36
N ALA A 138 -6.90 -20.36 18.99
CA ALA A 138 -7.25 -21.14 20.18
C ALA A 138 -7.67 -20.26 21.38
N GLU A 139 -7.25 -19.00 21.40
CA GLU A 139 -7.58 -18.01 22.44
C GLU A 139 -8.89 -17.26 22.13
N GLY A 140 -9.54 -17.57 21.00
CA GLY A 140 -10.81 -16.97 20.60
C GLY A 140 -10.68 -15.61 19.91
N GLU A 141 -9.47 -15.16 19.59
CA GLU A 141 -9.22 -13.91 18.88
C GLU A 141 -9.46 -14.05 17.37
N ASP A 142 -10.02 -13.00 16.76
CA ASP A 142 -10.15 -12.90 15.32
C ASP A 142 -8.78 -12.59 14.69
N ILE A 143 -8.34 -13.49 13.82
CA ILE A 143 -7.13 -13.38 13.00
C ILE A 143 -7.54 -13.11 11.56
N VAL A 144 -6.86 -12.17 10.92
CA VAL A 144 -6.97 -11.93 9.48
C VAL A 144 -5.75 -12.54 8.80
N LEU A 145 -5.98 -13.55 7.97
CA LEU A 145 -4.97 -14.22 7.16
C LEU A 145 -4.99 -13.67 5.74
N PHE A 146 -3.84 -13.23 5.25
CA PHE A 146 -3.64 -12.81 3.86
C PHE A 146 -2.83 -13.86 3.11
N VAL A 147 -3.37 -14.35 2.00
CA VAL A 147 -2.73 -15.34 1.14
C VAL A 147 -2.66 -14.78 -0.28
N HIS A 148 -1.52 -14.90 -0.93
CA HIS A 148 -1.40 -14.47 -2.32
C HIS A 148 -2.20 -15.42 -3.21
N ARG A 149 -3.07 -14.90 -4.08
CA ARG A 149 -4.03 -15.69 -4.86
C ARG A 149 -3.37 -16.76 -5.74
N SER A 150 -2.13 -16.53 -6.17
CA SER A 150 -1.37 -17.52 -6.94
C SER A 150 -0.91 -18.75 -6.15
N THR A 151 -1.08 -18.80 -4.83
CA THR A 151 -0.69 -19.96 -4.01
C THR A 151 -1.84 -20.95 -3.80
N PHE A 152 -3.07 -20.58 -4.16
CA PHE A 152 -4.17 -21.55 -4.20
C PHE A 152 -3.96 -22.57 -5.31
N ASP A 153 -4.58 -23.73 -5.17
CA ASP A 153 -4.64 -24.72 -6.24
C ASP A 153 -5.24 -24.09 -7.51
N PRO A 154 -4.75 -24.39 -8.72
CA PRO A 154 -5.29 -23.83 -9.96
C PRO A 154 -6.79 -24.09 -10.19
N THR A 155 -7.37 -25.08 -9.51
CA THR A 155 -8.81 -25.39 -9.57
C THR A 155 -9.64 -24.60 -8.56
N ASP A 156 -9.01 -23.91 -7.60
CA ASP A 156 -9.69 -23.07 -6.62
C ASP A 156 -10.20 -21.78 -7.30
N PRO A 157 -11.47 -21.37 -7.10
CA PRO A 157 -12.01 -20.16 -7.70
C PRO A 157 -11.29 -18.86 -7.28
N ARG A 158 -10.53 -18.89 -6.17
CA ARG A 158 -9.73 -17.76 -5.70
C ARG A 158 -8.36 -17.68 -6.36
N HIS A 159 -7.97 -18.71 -7.12
CA HIS A 159 -6.68 -18.75 -7.79
C HIS A 159 -6.61 -17.67 -8.87
N GLU A 160 -5.57 -16.86 -8.80
CA GLU A 160 -5.21 -15.94 -9.87
C GLU A 160 -3.77 -16.21 -10.29
N HIS A 161 -3.57 -16.39 -11.59
CA HIS A 161 -2.24 -16.53 -12.14
C HIS A 161 -1.41 -15.28 -11.86
N ALA A 162 -0.17 -15.48 -11.40
CA ALA A 162 0.76 -14.39 -11.23
C ALA A 162 0.97 -13.71 -12.60
N ARG A 163 0.56 -12.44 -12.72
CA ARG A 163 0.82 -11.66 -13.94
C ARG A 163 2.34 -11.58 -14.14
N PHE A 164 2.83 -12.13 -15.25
CA PHE A 164 4.21 -11.91 -15.66
C PHE A 164 4.39 -10.42 -15.94
N LYS A 165 5.37 -9.78 -15.31
CA LYS A 165 5.78 -8.42 -15.69
C LYS A 165 6.25 -8.50 -17.14
N GLN A 166 5.42 -8.07 -18.10
CA GLN A 166 5.96 -7.63 -19.37
C GLN A 166 6.98 -6.55 -19.03
N ARG A 167 8.26 -6.84 -19.26
CA ARG A 167 9.28 -5.81 -19.21
C ARG A 167 8.82 -4.77 -20.23
N ARG A 168 8.42 -3.58 -19.79
CA ARG A 168 8.37 -2.41 -20.68
C ARG A 168 9.79 -2.26 -21.22
N ILE A 169 10.03 -2.77 -22.42
CA ILE A 169 11.20 -2.40 -23.21
C ILE A 169 10.93 -0.95 -23.56
N LEU A 170 11.54 -0.02 -22.83
CA LEU A 170 11.59 1.35 -23.26
C LEU A 170 12.40 1.35 -24.57
N PRO A 171 11.89 1.89 -25.69
CA PRO A 171 12.73 2.13 -26.85
C PRO A 171 13.88 3.04 -26.40
N ASN A 172 15.12 2.69 -26.78
CA ASN A 172 16.27 3.56 -26.57
C ASN A 172 15.95 4.93 -27.19
N ILE A 173 15.93 5.98 -26.35
CA ILE A 173 15.99 7.37 -26.78
C ILE A 173 17.43 7.81 -26.59
#